data_AF-H9FE47-F1
#
_entry.id   AF-H9FE47-F1
#
_cell.length_a   1.000
_cell.length_b   1.000
_cell.length_c   1.000
_cell.angle_alpha   90.00
_cell.angle_beta   90.00
_cell.angle_gamma   90.00
#
_symmetry.space_group_name_H-M   'P 1'
#
loop_
_entity.id
_entity.type
_entity.pdbx_description
1 polymer ?
#
loop_
_entity_poly.entity_id
_entity_poly.type
_entity_poly.pdbx_seq_one_letter_code
_entity_poly.pdbx_strand_id
1 'polypeptide(L)'
;SQDLEFTLQYLVPDFPPPVEAADFGERLQRQLVCLERVTCSDLGISGTVRVCNVAFEKQVAVRYTFSGWRSTHEAVARWRGPAGPEGKEDV
;
A
#
# COMPACT_ATOMS: atom_id res chain seq x y z
N SER A 1 -12.71 -27.77 25.96
CA SER A 1 -13.10 -26.65 25.10
C SER A 1 -11.99 -26.51 24.10
N GLN A 2 -12.17 -26.97 22.87
CA GLN A 2 -11.16 -26.85 21.83
C GLN A 2 -11.30 -25.44 21.27
N ASP A 3 -10.34 -24.59 21.59
CA ASP A 3 -10.16 -23.31 20.92
C ASP A 3 -10.04 -23.59 19.41
N LEU A 4 -11.09 -23.29 18.66
CA LEU A 4 -11.01 -23.16 17.21
C LEU A 4 -10.17 -21.90 16.96
N GLU A 5 -8.85 -22.04 17.01
CA GLU A 5 -7.95 -21.13 16.32
C GLU A 5 -8.22 -21.30 14.82
N PHE A 6 -9.19 -20.54 14.30
CA PHE A 6 -9.33 -20.34 12.87
C PHE A 6 -8.07 -19.65 12.39
N THR A 7 -7.11 -20.41 11.88
CA THR A 7 -5.95 -19.84 11.18
C THR A 7 -6.47 -19.22 9.89
N LEU A 8 -6.85 -17.94 9.94
CA LEU A 8 -7.18 -17.17 8.75
C LEU A 8 -5.91 -17.09 7.89
N GLN A 9 -5.91 -17.79 6.76
CA GLN A 9 -4.80 -17.76 5.80
C GLN A 9 -4.88 -16.46 5.00
N TYR A 10 -4.16 -15.43 5.44
CA TYR A 10 -3.96 -14.21 4.67
C TYR A 10 -2.54 -14.17 4.08
N LEU A 11 -2.37 -13.42 2.99
CA LEU A 11 -1.06 -13.23 2.35
C LEU A 11 -0.14 -12.43 3.29
N VAL A 12 1.11 -12.86 3.44
CA VAL A 12 2.10 -12.13 4.22
C VAL A 12 3.07 -11.45 3.25
N PRO A 13 3.31 -10.13 3.36
CA PRO A 13 4.33 -9.45 2.56
C PRO A 13 5.71 -10.08 2.79
N ASP A 14 6.44 -10.32 1.71
CA ASP A 14 7.81 -10.87 1.72
C ASP A 14 8.88 -9.76 1.77
N PHE A 15 8.49 -8.54 2.14
CA PHE A 15 9.34 -7.36 2.27
C PHE A 15 9.08 -6.64 3.59
N PRO A 16 10.09 -5.95 4.17
CA PRO A 16 9.91 -5.16 5.39
C PRO A 16 8.97 -3.96 5.14
N PRO A 17 8.31 -3.42 6.19
CA PRO A 17 7.44 -2.25 6.06
C PRO A 17 8.14 -1.09 5.32
N PRO A 18 7.65 -0.68 4.13
CA PRO A 18 8.37 0.26 3.28
C PRO A 18 8.68 1.62 3.91
N VAL A 19 7.78 2.12 4.76
CA VAL A 19 7.93 3.40 5.48
C VAL A 19 9.01 3.38 6.56
N GLU A 20 9.36 2.19 7.07
CA GLU A 20 10.41 2.03 8.10
C GLU A 20 11.81 1.95 7.50
N ALA A 21 11.92 1.86 6.17
CA ALA A 21 13.21 1.88 5.50
C ALA A 21 13.90 3.25 5.70
N ALA A 22 15.17 3.24 6.09
CA ALA A 22 15.93 4.45 6.40
C ALA A 22 16.03 5.42 5.19
N ASP A 23 15.99 4.88 3.97
CA ASP A 23 16.04 5.63 2.71
C ASP A 23 14.66 6.10 2.22
N PHE A 24 13.57 5.84 2.95
CA PHE A 24 12.20 6.08 2.48
C PHE A 24 12.00 7.53 2.00
N GLY A 25 12.49 8.51 2.77
CA GLY A 25 12.39 9.93 2.42
C GLY A 25 13.13 10.28 1.14
N GLU A 26 14.38 9.83 0.99
CA GLU A 26 15.17 10.04 -0.23
C GLU A 26 14.49 9.39 -1.44
N ARG A 27 14.02 8.16 -1.26
CA ARG A 27 13.36 7.38 -2.30
C ARG A 27 12.05 8.03 -2.76
N LEU A 28 11.27 8.57 -1.82
CA LEU A 28 10.05 9.32 -2.11
C LEU A 28 10.35 10.60 -2.91
N GLN A 29 11.39 11.36 -2.54
CA GLN A 29 11.78 12.55 -3.31
C GLN A 29 12.25 12.19 -4.73
N ARG A 30 12.97 11.07 -4.89
CA ARG A 30 13.47 10.61 -6.19
C ARG A 30 12.38 10.05 -7.10
N GLN A 31 11.45 9.26 -6.54
CA GLN A 31 10.44 8.53 -7.30
C GLN A 31 9.10 9.28 -7.38
N LEU A 32 8.91 10.34 -6.59
CA LEU A 32 7.67 11.12 -6.42
C LEU A 32 6.48 10.32 -5.87
N VAL A 33 6.60 9.00 -5.76
CA VAL A 33 5.64 8.08 -5.20
C VAL A 33 6.37 6.93 -4.52
N CYS A 34 5.90 6.52 -3.34
CA CYS A 34 6.41 5.34 -2.64
C CYS A 34 5.26 4.63 -1.90
N LEU A 35 5.29 3.29 -1.90
CA LEU A 35 4.43 2.49 -1.04
C LEU A 35 4.75 2.79 0.43
N GLU A 36 3.76 3.12 1.24
CA GLU A 36 3.92 3.44 2.66
C GLU A 36 3.63 2.21 3.53
N ARG A 37 2.46 1.60 3.34
CA ARG A 37 2.00 0.45 4.12
C ARG A 37 1.21 -0.51 3.25
N VAL A 38 1.31 -1.80 3.58
CA VAL A 38 0.43 -2.85 3.08
C VAL A 38 -0.19 -3.56 4.28
N THR A 39 -1.48 -3.81 4.19
CA THR A 39 -2.24 -4.61 5.15
C THR A 39 -2.93 -5.73 4.39
N CYS A 40 -2.79 -6.95 4.88
CA CYS A 40 -3.43 -8.12 4.33
C CYS A 40 -4.45 -8.65 5.33
N SER A 41 -5.66 -8.93 4.87
CA SER A 41 -6.71 -9.57 5.66
C SER A 41 -7.42 -10.64 4.82
N ASP A 42 -8.41 -11.28 5.43
CA ASP A 42 -9.38 -12.16 4.77
C ASP A 42 -10.16 -11.48 3.64
N LEU A 43 -10.33 -10.15 3.71
CA LEU A 43 -10.96 -9.33 2.68
C LEU A 43 -10.01 -8.94 1.52
N GLY A 44 -8.73 -9.29 1.62
CA GLY A 44 -7.73 -9.07 0.57
C GLY A 44 -6.56 -8.17 0.99
N ILE A 45 -5.94 -7.52 0.00
CA ILE A 45 -4.78 -6.66 0.20
C ILE A 45 -5.21 -5.20 0.05
N SER A 46 -4.88 -4.39 1.06
CA SER A 46 -5.02 -2.94 1.03
C SER A 46 -3.67 -2.28 1.29
N GLY A 47 -3.51 -1.04 0.85
CA GLY A 47 -2.28 -0.30 1.10
C GLY A 47 -2.42 1.19 0.91
N THR A 48 -1.45 1.91 1.45
CA THR A 48 -1.33 3.37 1.29
C THR A 48 -0.04 3.70 0.55
N VAL A 49 -0.09 4.77 -0.24
CA VAL A 49 1.05 5.28 -1.01
C VAL A 49 1.25 6.75 -0.67
N ARG A 50 2.50 7.17 -0.49
CA ARG A 50 2.90 8.57 -0.36
C ARG A 50 3.18 9.11 -1.76
N VAL A 51 2.66 10.29 -2.05
CA VAL A 51 2.82 10.95 -3.35
C VAL A 51 3.26 12.39 -3.12
N CYS A 52 4.33 12.81 -3.79
CA CYS A 52 4.82 14.18 -3.75
C CYS A 52 3.84 15.12 -4.44
N ASN A 53 3.60 16.29 -3.85
CA ASN A 53 2.67 17.26 -4.40
C ASN A 53 3.31 18.11 -5.52
N VAL A 54 3.48 17.53 -6.70
CA VAL A 54 4.09 18.20 -7.86
C VAL A 54 3.10 18.90 -8.80
N ALA A 55 1.79 18.71 -8.60
CA ALA A 55 0.71 19.18 -9.48
C ALA A 55 -0.64 19.14 -8.75
N PHE A 56 -1.68 19.79 -9.24
CA PHE A 56 -3.02 19.59 -8.68
C PHE A 56 -3.57 18.20 -9.02
N GLU A 57 -3.59 17.86 -10.30
CA GLU A 57 -4.10 16.59 -10.79
C GLU A 57 -3.04 15.48 -10.68
N LYS A 58 -3.43 14.34 -10.13
CA LYS A 58 -2.62 13.13 -10.07
C LYS A 58 -3.49 11.91 -10.32
N GLN A 59 -3.01 11.01 -11.15
CA GLN A 59 -3.57 9.67 -11.28
C GLN A 59 -2.58 8.68 -10.68
N VAL A 60 -3.06 7.88 -9.72
CA VAL A 60 -2.24 6.89 -9.03
C VAL A 60 -2.93 5.55 -9.13
N ALA A 61 -2.22 4.53 -9.58
CA ALA A 61 -2.71 3.17 -9.68
C ALA A 61 -1.65 2.18 -9.20
N VAL A 62 -2.10 1.07 -8.62
CA VAL A 62 -1.26 -0.07 -8.29
C VAL A 62 -1.43 -1.10 -9.40
N ARG A 63 -0.31 -1.49 -10.01
CA ARG A 63 -0.27 -2.52 -11.04
C ARG A 63 0.26 -3.82 -10.46
N TYR A 64 -0.45 -4.92 -10.70
CA TYR A 64 -0.13 -6.23 -10.14
C TYR A 64 -0.38 -7.35 -11.16
N THR A 65 0.10 -8.55 -10.84
CA THR A 65 0.03 -9.73 -11.72
C THR A 65 -0.08 -11.01 -10.90
N PHE A 66 -0.71 -12.04 -11.48
CA PHE A 66 -0.71 -13.42 -10.96
C PHE A 66 0.07 -14.38 -11.88
N SER A 67 0.66 -13.87 -12.96
CA SER A 67 1.20 -14.68 -14.06
C SER A 67 2.68 -14.38 -14.35
N GLY A 68 3.39 -13.80 -13.38
CA GLY A 68 4.78 -13.37 -13.56
C GLY A 68 4.91 -12.29 -14.63
N TRP A 69 3.99 -11.32 -14.62
CA TRP A 69 3.95 -10.16 -15.52
C TRP A 69 3.57 -10.45 -16.98
N ARG A 70 3.13 -11.67 -17.33
CA ARG A 70 2.53 -11.96 -18.65
C ARG A 70 1.19 -11.27 -18.86
N SER A 71 0.42 -11.12 -17.79
CA SER A 71 -0.80 -10.31 -17.72
C SER A 71 -0.68 -9.32 -16.56
N THR A 72 -1.29 -8.16 -16.72
CA THR A 72 -1.30 -7.09 -15.72
C THR A 72 -2.72 -6.67 -15.40
N HIS A 73 -2.94 -6.33 -14.13
CA HIS A 73 -4.15 -5.72 -13.62
C HIS A 73 -3.80 -4.40 -12.95
N GLU A 74 -4.74 -3.46 -12.93
CA GLU A 74 -4.56 -2.16 -12.30
C GLU A 74 -5.71 -1.87 -11.34
N ALA A 75 -5.37 -1.33 -10.18
CA ALA A 75 -6.31 -0.82 -9.20
C ALA A 75 -6.03 0.67 -8.99
N VAL A 76 -7.03 1.52 -9.27
CA VAL A 76 -6.92 2.97 -9.10
C VAL A 76 -6.97 3.31 -7.62
N ALA A 77 -6.03 4.13 -7.17
CA ALA A 77 -5.98 4.61 -5.79
C ALA A 77 -6.95 5.78 -5.58
N ARG A 78 -7.42 5.92 -4.34
CA ARG A 78 -8.23 7.06 -3.90
C ARG A 78 -7.38 7.95 -3.01
N TRP A 79 -7.47 9.27 -3.22
CA TRP A 79 -6.84 10.24 -2.33
C TRP A 79 -7.41 10.10 -0.91
N ARG A 80 -6.54 10.06 0.09
CA ARG A 80 -6.88 9.83 1.51
C ARG A 80 -6.68 11.04 2.41
N GLY A 81 -5.89 12.03 2.00
CA GLY A 81 -5.47 13.10 2.89
C GLY A 81 -4.04 13.56 2.64
N PRO A 82 -3.62 14.67 3.27
CA PRO A 82 -2.21 14.97 3.47
C PRO A 82 -1.53 13.92 4.38
N ALA A 83 -0.21 13.83 4.30
CA ALA A 83 0.55 12.93 5.16
C ALA A 83 0.62 13.47 6.61
N GLY A 84 0.14 12.71 7.60
CA GLY A 84 0.20 13.09 9.01
C GLY A 84 -0.81 12.35 9.89
N PRO A 85 -0.83 12.60 11.21
CA PRO A 85 -1.78 11.99 12.15
C PRO A 85 -3.26 12.33 11.85
N GLU A 86 -3.51 13.35 11.03
CA GLU A 86 -4.83 13.76 10.55
C GLU A 86 -5.37 12.88 9.40
N GLY A 87 -4.56 11.96 8.85
CA GLY A 87 -4.99 11.00 7.82
C GLY A 87 -5.60 9.70 8.36
N LYS A 88 -5.98 9.67 9.65
CA LYS A 88 -6.50 8.49 10.36
C LYS A 88 -8.03 8.36 10.35
N GLU A 89 -8.75 9.20 9.61
CA GLU A 89 -10.20 9.08 9.50
C GLU A 89 -10.57 8.24 8.28
N ASP A 90 -10.45 6.92 8.45
CA ASP A 90 -11.31 5.97 7.74
C ASP A 90 -12.72 6.11 8.32
N VAL A 91 -13.63 6.77 7.59
CA VAL A 91 -15.08 6.58 7.72
C VAL A 91 -15.55 5.55 6.72
#